data_AF-A0A955YZJ6-F1
#
_entry.id   AF-A0A955YZJ6-F1
#
_cell.length_a   1.000
_cell.length_b   1.000
_cell.length_c   1.000
_cell.angle_alpha   90.00
_cell.angle_beta   90.00
_cell.angle_gamma   90.00
#
_symmetry.space_group_name_H-M   'P 1'
#
loop_
_entity.id
_entity.type
_entity.pdbx_description
1 polymer ?
#
loop_
_entity_poly.entity_id
_entity_poly.type
_entity_poly.pdbx_seq_one_letter_code
_entity_poly.pdbx_strand_id
1 'polypeptide(L)'
;LTGDAADGVPGVPGFGAKRAATLLARWGTVEQIPDDPAAWDVRIPGAPRLAATLASMREEVALYKRLTTLATDVPLAESLGDLAWRGADREHVTRLCGELDADAVLARVPRFATA
;
A
#
# COMPACT_ATOMS: atom_id res chain seq x y z
N LEU A 1 -10.64 -1.97 4.15
CA LEU A 1 -12.02 -1.56 4.55
C LEU A 1 -12.47 -0.29 3.84
N THR A 2 -11.72 0.80 3.91
CA THR A 2 -12.12 2.11 3.34
C THR A 2 -11.97 2.21 1.83
N GLY A 3 -11.12 1.36 1.24
CA GLY A 3 -10.72 1.46 -0.16
C GLY A 3 -9.48 2.36 -0.34
N ASP A 4 -8.92 2.27 -1.54
CA ASP A 4 -7.84 3.08 -2.08
C ASP A 4 -8.10 3.25 -3.59
N ALA A 5 -8.49 4.46 -4.01
CA ALA A 5 -8.85 4.72 -5.39
C ALA A 5 -7.64 4.75 -6.33
N ALA A 6 -6.45 5.10 -5.85
CA ALA A 6 -5.25 5.15 -6.67
C ALA A 6 -4.82 3.74 -7.10
N ASP A 7 -5.01 2.78 -6.20
CA ASP A 7 -4.67 1.36 -6.41
C ASP A 7 -5.87 0.51 -6.88
N GLY A 8 -6.99 1.14 -7.23
CA GLY A 8 -8.18 0.45 -7.73
C GLY A 8 -8.87 -0.45 -6.70
N VAL A 9 -8.66 -0.23 -5.40
CA VAL A 9 -9.28 -0.98 -4.30
C VAL A 9 -10.58 -0.27 -3.89
N PRO A 10 -11.78 -0.80 -4.20
CA PRO A 10 -13.03 -0.07 -3.98
C PRO A 10 -13.40 0.13 -2.50
N GLY A 11 -12.92 -0.76 -1.63
CA GLY A 11 -13.33 -0.80 -0.22
C GLY A 11 -14.69 -1.47 0.00
N VAL A 12 -15.22 -1.35 1.22
CA VAL A 12 -16.49 -1.95 1.63
C VAL A 12 -17.54 -0.84 1.76
N PRO A 13 -18.69 -0.93 1.07
CA PRO A 13 -19.74 0.09 1.12
C PRO A 13 -20.18 0.40 2.55
N GLY A 14 -20.21 1.69 2.90
CA GLY A 14 -20.59 2.16 4.23
C GLY A 14 -19.48 2.15 5.27
N PHE A 15 -18.28 1.65 4.96
CA PHE A 15 -17.11 1.68 5.84
C PHE A 15 -16.18 2.86 5.51
N GLY A 16 -16.53 4.05 5.99
CA GLY A 16 -15.60 5.18 6.02
C GLY A 16 -14.56 5.05 7.14
N ALA A 17 -13.53 5.91 7.11
CA ALA A 17 -12.38 5.87 8.04
C ALA A 17 -12.78 5.76 9.52
N LYS A 18 -13.75 6.56 9.98
CA LYS A 18 -14.24 6.53 11.37
C LYS A 18 -14.80 5.18 11.79
N ARG A 19 -15.65 4.57 10.94
CA ARG A 19 -16.27 3.27 11.22
C ARG A 19 -15.22 2.16 11.20
N ALA A 20 -14.38 2.14 10.15
CA ALA A 20 -13.29 1.17 10.03
C ALA A 20 -12.34 1.25 11.23
N ALA A 21 -11.89 2.45 11.61
CA ALA A 21 -11.02 2.65 12.76
C ALA A 21 -11.67 2.22 14.09
N THR A 22 -12.95 2.53 14.31
CA THR A 22 -13.66 2.12 15.54
C THR A 22 -13.71 0.60 15.68
N LEU A 23 -14.02 -0.12 14.61
CA LEU A 23 -14.08 -1.58 14.63
C LEU A 23 -12.68 -2.19 14.75
N LEU A 24 -11.70 -1.71 13.98
CA LEU A 24 -10.33 -2.23 14.05
C LEU A 24 -9.66 -1.93 15.40
N ALA A 25 -9.97 -0.81 16.05
CA ALA A 25 -9.51 -0.55 17.41
C ALA A 25 -10.08 -1.56 18.42
N ARG A 26 -11.29 -2.07 18.18
CA ARG A 26 -11.95 -3.02 19.07
C ARG A 26 -11.52 -4.46 18.83
N TRP A 27 -11.42 -4.89 17.57
CA TRP A 27 -11.16 -6.28 17.20
C TRP A 27 -9.77 -6.54 16.64
N GLY A 28 -8.95 -5.51 16.43
CA GLY A 28 -7.57 -5.66 15.93
C GLY A 28 -7.50 -5.87 14.42
N THR A 29 -8.07 -6.96 13.91
CA THR A 29 -8.07 -7.27 12.47
C THR A 29 -9.47 -7.34 11.90
N VAL A 30 -9.56 -7.21 10.58
CA VAL A 30 -10.86 -7.26 9.88
C VAL A 30 -11.52 -8.64 9.96
N GLU A 31 -10.73 -9.70 10.02
CA GLU A 31 -11.20 -11.08 10.19
C GLU A 31 -11.84 -11.32 11.57
N GLN A 32 -11.38 -10.57 12.58
CA GLN A 32 -11.85 -10.72 13.95
C GLN A 32 -13.14 -9.94 14.24
N ILE A 33 -13.56 -9.03 13.34
CA ILE A 33 -14.85 -8.35 13.46
C ILE A 33 -15.95 -9.40 13.29
N PRO A 34 -16.90 -9.59 14.22
CA PRO A 34 -17.96 -10.59 14.10
C PRO A 34 -18.94 -10.30 12.95
N ASP A 35 -19.49 -11.35 12.33
CA ASP A 35 -20.58 -11.21 11.36
C ASP A 35 -21.92 -10.90 12.04
N ASP A 36 -22.11 -11.35 13.29
CA ASP A 36 -23.29 -11.03 14.07
C ASP A 36 -23.19 -9.61 14.67
N PRO A 37 -24.05 -8.66 14.26
CA PRO A 37 -24.05 -7.32 14.82
C PRO A 37 -24.39 -7.28 16.32
N ALA A 38 -25.01 -8.32 16.89
CA ALA A 38 -25.27 -8.39 18.33
C ALA A 38 -23.98 -8.55 19.17
N ALA A 39 -22.92 -9.09 18.55
CA ALA A 39 -21.59 -9.18 19.16
C ALA A 39 -20.80 -7.87 19.07
N TRP A 40 -21.34 -6.83 18.42
CA TRP A 40 -20.67 -5.54 18.32
C TRP A 40 -20.94 -4.70 19.57
N ASP A 41 -19.98 -4.69 20.50
CA ASP A 41 -20.05 -3.92 21.75
C ASP A 41 -19.65 -2.44 21.60
N VAL A 42 -19.39 -1.98 20.38
CA VAL A 42 -19.13 -0.57 20.06
C VAL A 42 -20.31 0.08 19.35
N ARG A 43 -20.57 1.35 19.68
CA ARG A 43 -21.68 2.10 19.08
C ARG A 43 -21.38 2.47 17.63
N ILE A 44 -21.96 1.72 16.69
CA ILE A 44 -21.90 2.00 15.25
C ILE A 44 -23.31 2.22 14.69
N PRO A 45 -23.64 3.42 14.18
CA PRO A 45 -24.91 3.67 13.52
C PRO A 45 -25.07 2.76 12.29
N GLY A 46 -26.16 1.97 12.28
CA GLY A 46 -26.45 1.03 11.20
C GLY A 46 -25.68 -0.29 11.29
N ALA A 47 -25.21 -0.68 12.48
CA ALA A 47 -24.46 -1.93 12.69
C ALA A 47 -25.07 -3.17 12.01
N PRO A 48 -26.39 -3.44 12.06
CA PRO A 48 -26.95 -4.62 11.40
C PRO A 48 -26.72 -4.65 9.88
N ARG A 49 -26.89 -3.50 9.20
CA ARG A 49 -26.65 -3.39 7.76
C ARG A 49 -25.16 -3.52 7.44
N LEU A 50 -24.29 -2.88 8.23
CA LEU A 50 -22.85 -2.91 8.02
C LEU A 50 -22.26 -4.30 8.25
N ALA A 51 -22.72 -5.01 9.28
CA ALA A 51 -22.32 -6.38 9.56
C ALA A 51 -22.74 -7.31 8.40
N ALA A 52 -23.98 -7.18 7.89
CA ALA A 52 -24.43 -7.92 6.71
C ALA A 52 -23.58 -7.62 5.45
N THR A 53 -23.24 -6.34 5.21
CA THR A 53 -22.36 -5.97 4.08
C THR A 53 -20.94 -6.53 4.24
N LEU A 54 -20.38 -6.50 5.46
CA LEU A 54 -19.06 -7.06 5.72
C LEU A 54 -19.05 -8.57 5.54
N ALA A 55 -20.08 -9.26 6.04
CA ALA A 55 -20.27 -10.70 5.89
C ALA A 55 -20.38 -11.11 4.41
N SER A 56 -21.12 -10.34 3.59
CA SER A 56 -21.27 -10.64 2.16
C SER A 56 -20.02 -10.34 1.32
N MET A 57 -19.03 -9.64 1.87
CA MET A 57 -17.81 -9.24 1.18
C MET A 57 -16.54 -9.83 1.81
N ARG A 58 -16.66 -10.92 2.59
CA ARG A 58 -15.52 -11.51 3.31
C ARG A 58 -14.39 -11.92 2.37
N GLU A 59 -14.71 -12.48 1.22
CA GLU A 59 -13.73 -12.91 0.22
C GLU A 59 -13.01 -11.72 -0.41
N GLU A 60 -13.74 -10.68 -0.81
CA GLU A 60 -13.18 -9.46 -1.37
C GLU A 60 -12.35 -8.71 -0.34
N VAL A 61 -12.79 -8.64 0.91
CA VAL A 61 -12.02 -8.02 2.00
C VAL A 61 -10.71 -8.77 2.26
N ALA A 62 -10.73 -10.10 2.22
CA ALA A 62 -9.51 -10.90 2.32
C ALA A 62 -8.57 -10.66 1.13
N LEU A 63 -9.12 -10.54 -0.09
CA LEU A 63 -8.36 -10.18 -1.28
C LEU A 63 -7.77 -8.77 -1.16
N TYR A 64 -8.57 -7.77 -0.78
CA TYR A 64 -8.13 -6.39 -0.61
C TYR A 64 -7.01 -6.30 0.42
N LYS A 65 -7.15 -7.00 1.55
CA LYS A 65 -6.08 -7.06 2.56
C LYS A 65 -4.80 -7.63 1.97
N ARG A 66 -4.89 -8.74 1.21
CA ARG A 66 -3.72 -9.35 0.55
C ARG A 66 -3.04 -8.38 -0.40
N LEU A 67 -3.81 -7.74 -1.29
CA LEU A 67 -3.28 -6.81 -2.29
C LEU A 67 -2.66 -5.55 -1.68
N THR A 68 -3.16 -5.11 -0.51
CA THR A 68 -2.69 -3.90 0.17
C THR A 68 -1.66 -4.17 1.29
N THR A 69 -1.27 -5.43 1.50
CA THR A 69 -0.22 -5.79 2.46
C THR A 69 1.11 -5.85 1.74
N LEU A 70 2.09 -5.09 2.22
CA LEU A 70 3.47 -5.15 1.69
C LEU A 70 4.06 -6.55 1.91
N ALA A 71 4.56 -7.16 0.84
CA ALA A 71 5.39 -8.35 0.93
C ALA A 71 6.76 -7.98 1.51
N THR A 72 7.16 -8.63 2.60
CA THR A 72 8.42 -8.36 3.31
C THR A 72 9.42 -9.51 3.23
N ASP A 73 9.01 -10.60 2.58
CA ASP A 73 9.71 -11.86 2.42
C ASP A 73 10.07 -12.13 0.95
N VAL A 74 10.13 -11.07 0.14
CA VAL A 74 10.53 -11.17 -1.27
C VAL A 74 11.97 -11.66 -1.33
N PRO A 75 12.26 -12.76 -2.06
CA PRO A 75 13.63 -13.23 -2.21
C PRO A 75 14.40 -12.24 -3.09
N LEU A 76 15.30 -11.48 -2.47
CA LEU A 76 16.22 -10.59 -3.16
C LEU A 76 17.56 -11.30 -3.36
N ALA A 77 18.09 -11.24 -4.58
CA ALA A 77 19.40 -11.81 -4.88
C ALA A 77 20.54 -10.90 -4.39
N GLU A 78 20.26 -9.60 -4.32
CA GLU A 78 21.20 -8.54 -3.98
C GLU A 78 21.28 -8.30 -2.47
N SER A 79 22.49 -8.05 -1.98
CA SER A 79 22.72 -7.49 -0.65
C SER A 79 22.67 -5.96 -0.68
N LEU A 80 22.57 -5.34 0.49
CA LEU A 80 22.66 -3.87 0.60
C LEU A 80 23.99 -3.31 0.04
N GLY A 81 25.07 -4.10 0.11
CA GLY A 81 26.37 -3.71 -0.43
C GLY A 81 26.40 -3.70 -1.97
N ASP A 82 25.61 -4.57 -2.60
CA ASP A 82 25.47 -4.61 -4.06
C ASP A 82 24.68 -3.40 -4.57
N LEU A 83 23.73 -2.92 -3.77
CA LEU A 83 22.90 -1.74 -4.04
C LEU A 83 23.59 -0.42 -3.68
N ALA A 84 24.80 -0.45 -3.11
CA ALA A 84 25.52 0.75 -2.71
C ALA A 84 25.81 1.63 -3.94
N TRP A 85 25.34 2.88 -3.92
CA TRP A 85 25.54 3.79 -5.03
C TRP A 85 27.02 4.13 -5.21
N ARG A 86 27.61 3.75 -6.36
CA ARG A 86 29.05 3.93 -6.68
C ARG A 86 29.38 5.16 -7.54
N GLY A 87 28.39 6.02 -7.79
CA GLY A 87 28.49 7.15 -8.70
C GLY A 87 27.80 6.85 -10.02
N ALA A 88 27.42 7.90 -10.74
CA ALA A 88 26.82 7.78 -12.06
C ALA A 88 27.85 7.41 -13.13
N ASP A 89 27.47 6.58 -14.09
CA ASP A 89 28.25 6.41 -15.32
C ASP A 89 28.17 7.71 -16.14
N ARG A 90 29.32 8.35 -16.35
CA ARG A 90 29.38 9.66 -17.02
C ARG A 90 28.93 9.60 -18.46
N GLU A 91 29.40 8.61 -19.20
CA GLU A 91 29.11 8.50 -20.62
C GLU A 91 27.63 8.17 -20.82
N HIS A 92 27.14 7.18 -20.07
CA HIS A 92 25.75 6.76 -20.15
C HIS A 92 24.79 7.89 -19.79
N VAL A 93 25.02 8.58 -18.66
CA VAL A 93 24.12 9.65 -18.22
C VAL A 93 24.18 10.86 -19.14
N THR A 94 25.35 11.22 -19.67
CA THR A 94 25.48 12.33 -20.64
C THR A 94 24.65 12.05 -21.88
N ARG A 95 24.78 10.86 -22.46
CA ARG A 95 24.01 10.43 -23.64
C ARG A 95 22.51 10.46 -23.37
N LEU A 96 22.06 9.84 -22.27
CA LEU A 96 20.65 9.80 -21.90
C LEU A 96 20.07 11.21 -21.65
N CYS A 97 20.84 12.11 -21.04
CA CYS A 97 20.40 13.49 -20.83
C CYS A 97 20.23 14.22 -22.16
N GLY A 98 21.12 14.01 -23.13
CA GLY A 98 20.98 14.56 -24.47
C GLY A 98 19.77 14.00 -25.22
N GLU A 99 19.46 12.71 -25.07
CA GLU A 99 18.27 12.07 -25.67
C GLU A 99 16.95 12.60 -25.09
N LEU A 100 16.96 13.05 -23.83
CA LEU A 100 15.77 13.52 -23.10
C LEU A 100 15.68 15.05 -23.00
N ASP A 101 16.59 15.80 -23.65
CA ASP A 101 16.75 17.25 -23.51
C ASP A 101 16.84 17.70 -22.02
N ALA A 102 17.54 16.90 -21.21
CA ALA A 102 17.60 17.00 -19.75
C ALA A 102 18.98 17.44 -19.23
N ASP A 103 19.68 18.34 -19.94
CA ASP A 103 21.04 18.79 -19.61
C ASP A 103 21.19 19.34 -18.18
N ALA A 104 20.13 19.95 -17.64
CA ALA A 104 20.10 20.44 -16.27
C ALA A 104 20.24 19.31 -15.22
N VAL A 105 19.87 18.07 -15.56
CA VAL A 105 20.05 16.90 -14.70
C VAL A 105 21.51 16.47 -14.67
N LEU A 106 22.20 16.49 -15.81
CA LEU A 106 23.63 16.16 -15.90
C LEU A 106 24.46 17.08 -15.00
N ALA A 107 24.14 18.38 -14.99
CA ALA A 107 24.80 19.38 -14.14
C ALA A 107 24.59 19.13 -12.62
N ARG A 108 23.56 18.36 -12.24
CA ARG A 108 23.22 18.05 -10.85
C ARG A 108 23.80 16.73 -10.36
N VAL A 109 24.52 15.98 -11.21
CA VAL A 109 25.11 14.69 -10.82
C VAL A 109 26.19 14.92 -9.75
N PRO A 110 26.01 14.39 -8.51
CA PRO A 110 26.89 14.75 -7.41
C PRO A 110 28.22 13.98 -7.42
N ARG A 111 28.26 12.82 -8.08
CA ARG A 111 29.47 12.00 -8.24
C ARG A 111 29.34 11.12 -9.46
N PHE A 112 30.40 11.08 -10.25
CA PHE A 112 30.57 10.09 -11.32
C PHE A 112 31.39 8.91 -10.81
N ALA A 113 31.08 7.71 -11.28
CA ALA A 113 31.88 6.54 -11.01
C ALA A 113 33.29 6.74 -11.61
N THR A 114 34.32 6.43 -10.83
CA THR A 114 35.69 6.35 -11.34
C THR A 114 35.88 5.01 -12.03
N ALA A 115 36.58 5.01 -13.17
CA ALA A 115 37.01 3.81 -13.86
C ALA A 115 37.91 2.93 -12.98
#